data_AF-X1SD53-F1
#
_entry.id   AF-X1SD53-F1
#
_cell.length_a   1.000
_cell.length_b   1.000
_cell.length_c   1.000
_cell.angle_alpha   90.00
_cell.angle_beta   90.00
_cell.angle_gamma   90.00
#
_symmetry.space_group_name_H-M   'P 1'
#
loop_
_entity.id
_entity.type
_entity.pdbx_description
1 polymer ?
#
loop_
_entity_poly.entity_id
_entity_poly.type
_entity_poly.pdbx_seq_one_letter_code
_entity_poly.pdbx_strand_id
1 'polypeptide(L)'
;MLKQIMLHCWPFDGWDPVGSTHFLVEWFPAIQNKGRKGDKEDALACVKWAKAKDDQGELSKYLTPRLSDIDKVQVASEGWVLGIL
;
A
#
# COMPACT_ATOMS: atom_id res chain seq x y z
N MET A 1 -17.90 7.85 22.39
CA MET A 1 -18.28 7.67 20.97
C MET A 1 -17.03 7.33 20.19
N LEU A 2 -17.05 6.27 19.38
CA LEU A 2 -15.94 5.97 18.46
C LEU A 2 -16.01 6.94 17.29
N LYS A 3 -14.86 7.54 16.93
CA LYS A 3 -14.75 8.41 15.74
C LYS A 3 -14.79 7.53 14.49
N GLN A 4 -15.72 7.79 13.58
CA GLN A 4 -15.71 7.19 12.26
C GLN A 4 -14.63 7.86 11.40
N ILE A 5 -13.86 7.06 10.67
CA ILE A 5 -12.89 7.52 9.68
C ILE A 5 -13.36 7.07 8.31
N MET A 6 -13.29 7.97 7.32
CA MET A 6 -13.43 7.56 5.92
C MET A 6 -12.17 6.77 5.55
N LEU A 7 -12.36 5.54 5.07
CA LEU A 7 -11.31 4.61 4.69
C LEU A 7 -11.41 4.37 3.19
N HIS A 8 -10.29 4.53 2.49
CA HIS A 8 -10.15 4.19 1.07
C HIS A 8 -9.52 2.80 0.93
N CYS A 9 -10.25 1.85 0.37
CA CYS A 9 -9.79 0.49 0.14
C CYS A 9 -9.04 0.42 -1.20
N TRP A 10 -7.73 0.65 -1.16
CA TRP A 10 -6.89 0.63 -2.36
C TRP A 10 -6.54 -0.81 -2.78
N PRO A 11 -6.50 -1.12 -4.09
CA PRO A 11 -6.82 -0.26 -5.24
C PRO A 11 -8.30 -0.28 -5.67
N PHE A 12 -9.17 -1.01 -4.96
CA PHE A 12 -10.57 -1.26 -5.35
C PHE A 12 -11.42 0.01 -5.46
N ASP A 13 -11.25 0.96 -4.54
CA ASP A 13 -11.93 2.26 -4.58
C ASP A 13 -11.29 3.24 -5.58
N GLY A 14 -10.22 2.83 -6.27
CA GLY A 14 -9.44 3.63 -7.21
C GLY A 14 -7.98 3.78 -6.81
N TRP A 15 -7.16 4.14 -7.80
CA TRP A 15 -5.69 4.23 -7.68
C TRP A 15 -5.20 5.52 -7.01
N ASP A 16 -5.91 6.62 -7.22
CA ASP A 16 -5.60 7.93 -6.63
C ASP A 16 -6.85 8.47 -5.95
N PRO A 17 -6.93 8.44 -4.62
CA PRO A 17 -8.08 9.03 -3.95
C PRO A 17 -7.90 10.52 -3.77
N VAL A 18 -8.66 11.26 -4.54
CA VAL A 18 -8.86 12.68 -4.30
C VAL A 18 -9.52 12.87 -2.93
N GLY A 19 -8.75 13.40 -1.96
CA GLY A 19 -9.26 13.82 -0.65
C GLY A 19 -9.29 12.74 0.45
N SER A 20 -8.83 11.50 0.19
CA SER A 20 -8.74 10.48 1.25
C SER A 20 -7.44 10.62 2.04
N THR A 21 -7.54 10.51 3.37
CA THR A 21 -6.39 10.58 4.28
C THR A 21 -6.06 9.25 4.94
N HIS A 22 -6.93 8.24 4.80
CA HIS A 22 -6.75 6.92 5.40
C HIS A 22 -6.96 5.86 4.33
N PHE A 23 -6.00 4.94 4.23
CA PHE A 23 -5.98 3.90 3.22
C PHE A 23 -5.92 2.54 3.90
N LEU A 24 -6.68 1.59 3.35
CA LEU A 24 -6.46 0.17 3.55
C LEU A 24 -5.71 -0.35 2.32
N VAL A 25 -4.58 -1.02 2.56
CA VAL A 25 -3.69 -1.54 1.51
C VAL A 25 -3.32 -2.97 1.83
N GLU A 26 -3.06 -3.76 0.79
CA GLU A 26 -2.41 -5.05 0.94
C GLU A 26 -0.90 -4.90 1.03
N TRP A 27 -0.27 -5.70 1.89
CA TRP A 27 1.18 -5.71 2.07
C TRP A 27 1.72 -7.12 2.15
N PHE A 28 2.85 -7.38 1.49
CA PHE A 28 3.60 -8.63 1.60
C PHE A 28 4.93 -8.41 2.34
N PRO A 29 5.03 -8.70 3.65
CA PRO A 29 6.18 -8.31 4.45
C PRO A 29 7.52 -8.90 4.01
N ALA A 30 7.52 -10.06 3.34
CA ALA A 30 8.73 -10.68 2.83
C ALA A 30 9.48 -9.81 1.79
N ILE A 31 8.79 -8.85 1.16
CA ILE A 31 9.41 -7.86 0.28
C ILE A 31 10.38 -6.98 1.08
N GLN A 32 9.97 -6.51 2.26
CA GLN A 32 10.70 -5.52 3.05
C GLN A 32 11.56 -6.14 4.17
N ASN A 33 11.05 -7.16 4.86
CA ASN A 33 11.77 -7.78 5.96
C ASN A 33 12.80 -8.80 5.44
N LYS A 34 14.09 -8.43 5.46
CA LYS A 34 15.22 -9.33 5.16
C LYS A 34 15.87 -9.93 6.41
N GLY A 35 15.36 -9.61 7.60
CA GLY A 35 15.87 -10.09 8.88
C GLY A 35 15.02 -11.22 9.48
N ARG A 36 14.97 -11.26 10.82
CA ARG A 36 14.17 -12.23 11.58
C ARG A 36 12.68 -12.09 11.23
N LYS A 37 12.03 -13.22 10.99
CA LYS A 37 10.59 -13.31 10.72
C LYS A 37 9.77 -13.31 12.01
N GLY A 38 8.56 -12.76 11.95
CA GLY A 38 7.66 -12.64 13.09
C GLY A 38 6.75 -11.44 12.93
N ASP A 39 5.50 -11.53 13.39
CA ASP A 39 4.45 -10.53 13.13
C ASP A 39 4.88 -9.10 13.44
N LYS A 40 5.56 -8.90 14.59
CA LYS A 40 6.07 -7.59 15.01
C LYS A 40 7.19 -7.10 14.09
N GLU A 41 8.16 -7.96 13.78
CA GLU A 41 9.30 -7.62 12.93
C GLU A 41 8.87 -7.34 11.49
N ASP A 42 7.92 -8.13 10.97
CA ASP A 42 7.33 -7.98 9.65
C ASP A 42 6.55 -6.66 9.55
N ALA A 43 5.66 -6.37 10.51
CA ALA A 43 4.96 -5.09 10.58
C ALA A 43 5.93 -3.89 10.71
N LEU A 44 6.98 -4.03 11.53
CA LEU A 44 7.97 -2.96 11.71
C LEU A 44 8.77 -2.68 10.44
N ALA A 45 9.19 -3.72 9.72
CA ALA A 45 9.93 -3.59 8.47
C ALA A 45 9.08 -2.88 7.40
N CYS A 46 7.82 -3.28 7.30
CA CYS A 46 6.82 -2.62 6.48
C CYS A 46 6.71 -1.12 6.82
N VAL A 47 6.34 -0.78 8.06
CA VAL A 47 6.12 0.63 8.46
C VAL A 47 7.38 1.49 8.28
N LYS A 48 8.57 0.94 8.58
CA LYS A 48 9.84 1.64 8.35
C LYS A 48 10.07 1.96 6.87
N TRP A 49 9.78 1.01 5.99
CA TRP A 49 9.88 1.24 4.55
C TRP A 49 8.91 2.33 4.09
N ALA A 50 7.63 2.26 4.50
CA ALA A 50 6.63 3.24 4.07
C ALA A 50 6.98 4.64 4.57
N LYS A 51 7.41 4.78 5.83
CA LYS A 51 7.91 6.05 6.37
C LYS A 51 9.10 6.57 5.58
N ALA A 52 10.09 5.73 5.27
CA ALA A 52 11.26 6.18 4.51
C ALA A 52 10.88 6.65 3.10
N LYS A 53 9.91 5.99 2.45
CA LYS A 53 9.38 6.41 1.14
C LYS A 53 8.54 7.68 1.22
N ASP A 54 7.77 7.86 2.28
CA ASP A 54 7.00 9.08 2.51
C ASP A 54 7.91 10.28 2.78
N ASP A 55 8.91 10.11 3.67
CA ASP A 55 9.93 11.13 3.97
C ASP A 55 10.72 11.56 2.71
N GLN A 56 10.83 10.68 1.71
CA GLN A 56 11.47 10.95 0.41
C GLN A 56 10.51 11.50 -0.66
N GLY A 57 9.22 11.63 -0.37
CA GLY A 57 8.19 12.03 -1.33
C GLY A 57 7.94 10.98 -2.42
N GLU A 58 8.25 9.72 -2.16
CA GLU A 58 8.18 8.61 -3.11
C GLU A 58 7.04 7.64 -2.86
N LEU A 59 6.40 7.67 -1.69
CA LEU A 59 5.36 6.70 -1.34
C LEU A 59 4.19 6.73 -2.33
N SER A 60 3.81 7.91 -2.83
CA SER A 60 2.75 8.08 -3.82
C SER A 60 3.00 7.31 -5.12
N LYS A 61 4.26 7.11 -5.52
CA LYS A 61 4.62 6.34 -6.72
C LYS A 61 4.16 4.89 -6.64
N TYR A 62 4.10 4.34 -5.43
CA TYR A 62 3.67 2.96 -5.18
C TYR A 62 2.14 2.82 -5.08
N LEU A 63 1.42 3.94 -4.91
CA LEU A 63 -0.04 3.97 -4.99
C LEU A 63 -0.52 4.08 -6.44
N THR A 64 0.34 4.52 -7.36
CA THR A 64 0.07 4.64 -8.79
C THR A 64 1.10 3.88 -9.65
N PRO A 65 1.20 2.54 -9.52
CA PRO A 65 2.12 1.74 -10.31
C PRO A 65 1.82 1.84 -11.81
N ARG A 66 2.84 1.66 -12.64
CA ARG A 66 2.69 1.75 -14.10
C ARG A 66 2.24 0.40 -14.66
N LEU A 67 0.94 0.15 -14.63
CA LEU A 67 0.34 -1.08 -15.14
C LEU A 67 -0.07 -0.96 -16.60
N SER A 68 0.06 -2.07 -17.35
CA SER A 68 -0.56 -2.21 -18.67
C SER A 68 -2.08 -2.24 -18.55
N ASP A 69 -2.81 -2.00 -19.64
CA ASP A 69 -4.28 -2.01 -19.59
C ASP A 69 -4.83 -3.42 -19.25
N ILE A 70 -4.12 -4.48 -19.61
CA ILE A 70 -4.46 -5.85 -19.25
C ILE A 70 -4.27 -6.06 -17.74
N ASP A 71 -3.14 -5.62 -17.19
CA ASP A 71 -2.87 -5.76 -15.75
C ASP A 71 -3.88 -4.96 -14.92
N LYS A 72 -4.28 -3.76 -15.37
CA LYS A 72 -5.32 -2.96 -14.68
C LYS A 72 -6.64 -3.72 -14.53
N VAL A 73 -7.03 -4.50 -15.54
CA VAL A 73 -8.26 -5.31 -15.47
C VAL A 73 -8.12 -6.42 -14.43
N GLN A 74 -6.98 -7.10 -14.40
CA GLN A 74 -6.73 -8.16 -13.43
C GLN A 74 -6.68 -7.60 -12.00
N VAL A 75 -5.94 -6.52 -11.79
CA VAL A 75 -5.77 -5.88 -10.48
C VAL A 75 -7.05 -5.28 -9.93
N ALA A 76 -7.96 -4.82 -10.78
CA ALA A 76 -9.28 -4.36 -10.32
C ALA A 76 -10.08 -5.47 -9.62
N SER A 77 -9.76 -6.75 -9.90
CA SER A 77 -10.40 -7.91 -9.28
C SER A 77 -9.56 -8.54 -8.17
N GLU A 78 -8.23 -8.62 -8.36
CA GLU A 78 -7.32 -9.32 -7.45
C GLU A 78 -6.69 -8.42 -6.38
N GLY A 79 -6.61 -7.12 -6.62
CA GLY A 79 -5.87 -6.17 -5.79
C GLY A 79 -4.39 -6.06 -6.20
N TRP A 80 -3.64 -5.27 -5.42
CA TRP A 80 -2.21 -5.07 -5.63
C TRP A 80 -1.51 -4.92 -4.29
N VAL A 81 -0.25 -5.37 -4.23
CA VAL A 81 0.58 -5.26 -3.03
C VAL A 81 1.33 -3.94 -3.04
N LEU A 82 1.17 -3.16 -1.96
CA LEU A 82 1.93 -1.91 -1.79
C LEU A 82 3.45 -2.20 -1.74
N GLY A 83 4.22 -1.42 -2.50
CA GLY A 83 5.67 -1.56 -2.59
C GLY A 83 6.17 -2.31 -3.83
N ILE A 84 5.26 -2.78 -4.68
CA ILE A 84 5.56 -3.29 -6.02
C ILE A 84 5.25 -2.20 -7.04
N LEU A 85 6.22 -1.91 -7.93
CA LEU A 85 6.09 -0.94 -9.04
C LEU A 85 5.83 -1.63 -10.37
#